data_AF-A0A2D3D843-F1
#
_entry.id   AF-A0A2D3D843-F1
#
_cell.length_a   1.000
_cell.length_b   1.000
_cell.length_c   1.000
_cell.angle_alpha   90.00
_cell.angle_beta   90.00
_cell.angle_gamma   90.00
#
_symmetry.space_group_name_H-M   'P 1'
#
loop_
_entity.id
_entity.type
_entity.pdbx_description
1 polymer ?
#
loop_
_entity_poly.entity_id
_entity_poly.type
_entity_poly.pdbx_seq_one_letter_code
_entity_poly.pdbx_strand_id
1 'polypeptide(L)'
;MPLSNQELRNAAYHGSFVNRAREMFSNSQNGNMARWRTYVKGDPKRQDILEAALDWVSDGNIEEYMAAHRHDENIDELANYFETVLDWVGNVFDSTDSVMRGQHWGEFYRKYHSNSYSKDRISERMEELMGDEAVTSKSGIIEYLLDGENDPELLHIRIFSASDKKTAYAQQTKKAKEQGISNCPMCVQEDGANKSKIYKQSEMEADHVTAWSKGGATTLSNCQMLCTKHNRMKGNR
;
A
#
# COMPACT_ATOMS: atom_id res chain seq x y z
N MET A 1 7.08 -23.38 -22.74
CA MET A 1 6.70 -22.19 -21.95
C MET A 1 6.97 -20.97 -22.84
N PRO A 2 6.03 -20.04 -23.03
CA PRO A 2 6.26 -18.86 -23.86
C PRO A 2 7.30 -17.92 -23.21
N LEU A 3 7.98 -17.12 -24.05
CA LEU A 3 8.90 -16.07 -23.61
C LEU A 3 8.15 -15.03 -22.76
N SER A 4 8.82 -14.49 -21.74
CA SER A 4 8.36 -13.33 -20.97
C SER A 4 8.43 -12.06 -21.82
N ASN A 5 7.77 -10.99 -21.35
CA ASN A 5 7.81 -9.70 -22.02
C ASN A 5 9.25 -9.19 -22.16
N GLN A 6 10.05 -9.27 -21.10
CA GLN A 6 11.44 -8.85 -21.16
C GLN A 6 12.30 -9.75 -22.07
N GLU A 7 12.02 -11.05 -22.13
CA GLU A 7 12.67 -11.96 -23.08
C GLU A 7 12.41 -11.55 -24.54
N LEU A 8 11.19 -11.08 -24.85
CA LEU A 8 10.84 -10.55 -26.17
C LEU A 8 11.53 -9.20 -26.45
N ARG A 9 11.53 -8.27 -25.50
CA ARG A 9 12.21 -6.97 -25.64
C ARG A 9 13.70 -7.15 -25.88
N ASN A 10 14.34 -8.07 -25.16
CA ASN A 10 15.76 -8.37 -25.36
C ASN A 10 16.08 -8.92 -26.76
N ALA A 11 15.15 -9.64 -27.38
CA ALA A 11 15.28 -10.09 -28.76
C ALA A 11 15.13 -8.93 -29.77
N ALA A 12 14.19 -8.02 -29.53
CA ALA A 12 13.93 -6.86 -30.39
C ALA A 12 15.06 -5.80 -30.33
N TYR A 13 15.58 -5.53 -29.14
CA TYR A 13 16.56 -4.46 -28.87
C TYR A 13 17.98 -4.98 -28.66
N HIS A 14 18.33 -6.14 -29.24
CA HIS A 14 19.65 -6.77 -29.08
C HIS A 14 20.81 -5.79 -29.37
N GLY A 15 21.84 -5.85 -28.51
CA GLY A 15 23.09 -5.12 -28.62
C GLY A 15 23.98 -5.30 -27.38
N SER A 16 25.09 -4.56 -27.32
CA SER A 16 26.08 -4.64 -26.24
C SER A 16 25.45 -4.39 -24.86
N PHE A 17 24.62 -3.36 -24.76
CA PHE A 17 23.87 -3.01 -23.56
C PHE A 17 23.04 -4.19 -23.03
N VAL A 18 22.22 -4.82 -23.89
CA VAL A 18 21.36 -5.95 -23.47
C VAL A 18 22.17 -7.14 -22.99
N ASN A 19 23.30 -7.43 -23.64
CA ASN A 19 24.18 -8.52 -23.21
C ASN A 19 24.74 -8.27 -21.80
N ARG A 20 25.24 -7.05 -21.54
CA ARG A 20 25.73 -6.63 -20.22
C ARG A 20 24.63 -6.65 -19.15
N ALA A 21 23.44 -6.14 -19.48
CA ALA A 21 22.31 -6.11 -18.57
C ALA A 21 21.88 -7.53 -18.16
N ARG A 22 21.86 -8.47 -19.10
CA ARG A 22 21.58 -9.88 -18.81
C ARG A 22 22.70 -10.55 -17.99
N GLU A 23 23.97 -10.27 -18.29
CA GLU A 23 25.11 -10.77 -17.51
C GLU A 23 25.01 -10.39 -16.04
N MET A 24 24.53 -9.18 -15.74
CA MET A 24 24.36 -8.70 -14.37
C MET A 24 23.07 -9.20 -13.72
N PHE A 25 21.91 -8.90 -14.32
CA PHE A 25 20.59 -9.04 -13.69
C PHE A 25 19.94 -10.42 -13.89
N SER A 26 20.33 -11.16 -14.93
CA SER A 26 19.80 -12.50 -15.21
C SER A 26 20.72 -13.63 -14.72
N ASN A 27 21.86 -13.30 -14.11
CA ASN A 27 22.79 -14.27 -13.54
C ASN A 27 22.37 -14.68 -12.12
N SER A 28 21.76 -15.86 -11.97
CA SER A 28 21.35 -16.38 -10.66
C SER A 28 22.49 -16.61 -9.66
N GLN A 29 23.75 -16.60 -10.12
CA GLN A 29 24.95 -16.72 -9.27
C GLN A 29 25.57 -15.36 -8.89
N ASN A 30 24.92 -14.24 -9.25
CA ASN A 30 25.36 -12.91 -8.82
C ASN A 30 25.34 -12.81 -7.29
N GLY A 31 26.41 -12.30 -6.68
CA GLY A 31 26.52 -12.17 -5.22
C GLY A 31 25.44 -11.29 -4.58
N ASN A 32 24.89 -10.33 -5.32
CA ASN A 32 23.82 -9.46 -4.86
C ASN A 32 22.42 -10.09 -5.01
N MET A 33 22.30 -11.25 -5.66
CA MET A 33 21.01 -11.80 -6.04
C MET A 33 20.10 -12.11 -4.84
N ALA A 34 20.68 -12.50 -3.70
CA ALA A 34 19.94 -12.70 -2.46
C ALA A 34 19.29 -11.38 -1.99
N ARG A 35 20.07 -10.27 -1.98
CA ARG A 35 19.61 -8.93 -1.63
C ARG A 35 18.52 -8.46 -2.59
N TRP A 36 18.75 -8.56 -3.90
CA TRP A 36 17.80 -8.09 -4.91
C TRP A 36 16.45 -8.80 -4.81
N ARG A 37 16.46 -10.12 -4.53
CA ARG A 37 15.23 -10.91 -4.37
C ARG A 37 14.49 -10.68 -3.05
N THR A 38 15.06 -9.93 -2.11
CA THR A 38 14.31 -9.41 -0.96
C THR A 38 13.31 -8.36 -1.43
N TYR A 39 13.68 -7.51 -2.39
CA TYR A 39 12.88 -6.36 -2.81
C TYR A 39 12.14 -6.57 -4.12
N VAL A 40 12.73 -7.31 -5.05
CA VAL A 40 12.17 -7.57 -6.38
C VAL A 40 11.57 -8.97 -6.42
N LYS A 41 10.32 -9.07 -6.89
CA LYS A 41 9.64 -10.34 -7.11
C LYS A 41 10.00 -10.89 -8.49
N GLY A 42 10.40 -12.15 -8.55
CA GLY A 42 10.60 -12.86 -9.81
C GLY A 42 11.77 -13.84 -9.83
N ASP A 43 11.96 -14.47 -10.99
CA ASP A 43 13.07 -15.34 -11.32
C ASP A 43 14.08 -14.58 -12.20
N PRO A 44 15.33 -14.42 -11.76
CA PRO A 44 16.40 -13.84 -12.57
C PRO A 44 16.56 -14.51 -13.94
N LYS A 45 16.33 -15.83 -14.02
CA LYS A 45 16.43 -16.59 -15.28
C LYS A 45 15.31 -16.25 -16.27
N ARG A 46 14.16 -15.77 -15.76
CA ARG A 46 13.04 -15.24 -16.57
C ARG A 46 13.18 -13.75 -16.85
N GLN A 47 14.28 -13.16 -16.41
CA GLN A 47 14.66 -11.76 -16.61
C GLN A 47 13.81 -10.77 -15.82
N ASP A 48 13.10 -11.24 -14.79
CA ASP A 48 12.19 -10.40 -14.00
C ASP A 48 12.94 -9.29 -13.22
N ILE A 49 14.17 -9.56 -12.77
CA ILE A 49 15.01 -8.55 -12.09
C ILE A 49 15.49 -7.48 -13.08
N LEU A 50 15.81 -7.88 -14.31
CA LEU A 50 16.19 -6.95 -15.37
C LEU A 50 15.00 -6.08 -15.78
N GLU A 51 13.82 -6.69 -15.91
CA GLU A 51 12.58 -5.97 -16.21
C GLU A 51 12.29 -4.91 -15.13
N ALA A 52 12.40 -5.26 -13.86
CA ALA A 52 12.24 -4.30 -12.76
C ALA A 52 13.27 -3.17 -12.81
N ALA A 53 14.55 -3.48 -13.06
CA ALA A 53 15.58 -2.45 -13.18
C ALA A 53 15.30 -1.48 -14.33
N LEU A 54 14.90 -2.00 -15.49
CA LEU A 54 14.53 -1.21 -16.66
C LEU A 54 13.27 -0.36 -16.40
N ASP A 55 12.23 -0.95 -15.80
CA ASP A 55 11.02 -0.26 -15.41
C ASP A 55 11.32 0.94 -14.50
N TRP A 56 12.21 0.73 -13.52
CA TRP A 56 12.57 1.75 -12.54
C TRP A 56 13.33 2.92 -13.16
N VAL A 57 14.36 2.68 -13.98
CA VAL A 57 15.15 3.75 -14.60
C VAL A 57 14.36 4.50 -15.69
N SER A 58 13.43 3.81 -16.36
CA SER A 58 12.66 4.37 -17.49
C SER A 58 11.27 4.91 -17.11
N ASP A 59 10.88 4.80 -15.84
CA ASP A 59 9.51 5.11 -15.38
C ASP A 59 8.44 4.38 -16.22
N GLY A 60 8.67 3.08 -16.45
CA GLY A 60 7.80 2.21 -17.24
C GLY A 60 8.01 2.24 -18.75
N ASN A 61 8.82 3.16 -19.28
CA ASN A 61 9.11 3.31 -20.73
C ASN A 61 10.27 2.40 -21.18
N ILE A 62 10.17 1.10 -20.90
CA ILE A 62 11.26 0.14 -21.07
C ILE A 62 11.73 0.06 -22.54
N GLU A 63 10.80 0.06 -23.48
CA GLU A 63 11.11 -0.12 -24.89
C GLU A 63 11.89 1.06 -25.47
N GLU A 64 11.45 2.28 -25.16
CA GLU A 64 12.11 3.52 -25.53
C GLU A 64 13.52 3.59 -24.94
N TYR A 65 13.66 3.24 -23.66
CA TYR A 65 14.96 3.21 -22.97
C TYR A 65 15.89 2.19 -23.64
N MET A 66 15.43 0.95 -23.83
CA MET A 66 16.24 -0.08 -24.49
C MET A 66 16.64 0.30 -25.93
N ALA A 67 15.73 0.92 -26.70
CA ALA A 67 16.02 1.35 -28.06
C ALA A 67 17.11 2.43 -28.10
N ALA A 68 17.09 3.38 -27.15
CA ALA A 68 18.08 4.45 -27.05
C ALA A 68 19.47 3.91 -26.64
N HIS A 69 19.51 2.95 -25.71
CA HIS A 69 20.75 2.47 -25.09
C HIS A 69 21.32 1.20 -25.72
N ARG A 70 20.65 0.56 -26.68
CA ARG A 70 21.06 -0.76 -27.24
C ARG A 70 22.51 -0.86 -27.72
N HIS A 71 23.12 0.26 -28.10
CA HIS A 71 24.51 0.32 -28.60
C HIS A 71 25.53 0.76 -27.55
N ASP A 72 25.09 1.07 -26.32
CA ASP A 72 25.98 1.47 -25.25
C ASP A 72 26.88 0.31 -24.84
N GLU A 73 28.13 0.63 -24.48
CA GLU A 73 29.14 -0.37 -24.14
C GLU A 73 29.08 -0.81 -22.67
N ASN A 74 28.36 -0.05 -21.83
CA ASN A 74 28.16 -0.29 -20.41
C ASN A 74 26.67 -0.17 -20.03
N ILE A 75 26.37 -0.45 -18.76
CA ILE A 75 25.02 -0.38 -18.19
C ILE A 75 25.02 0.47 -16.90
N ASP A 76 25.96 1.41 -16.80
CA ASP A 76 26.26 2.09 -15.53
C ASP A 76 25.05 2.87 -15.01
N GLU A 77 24.31 3.55 -15.88
CA GLU A 77 23.07 4.25 -15.51
C GLU A 77 22.03 3.27 -14.93
N LEU A 78 21.72 2.19 -15.64
CA LEU A 78 20.77 1.16 -15.22
C LEU A 78 21.18 0.53 -13.88
N ALA A 79 22.46 0.15 -13.75
CA ALA A 79 23.00 -0.46 -12.54
C ALA A 79 22.99 0.50 -11.34
N ASN A 80 23.46 1.74 -11.54
CA ASN A 80 23.53 2.74 -10.49
C ASN A 80 22.13 3.16 -10.03
N TYR A 81 21.18 3.35 -10.94
CA TYR A 81 19.81 3.69 -10.57
C TYR A 81 19.17 2.57 -9.74
N PHE A 82 19.33 1.32 -10.19
CA PHE A 82 18.80 0.16 -9.47
C PHE A 82 19.37 0.03 -8.05
N GLU A 83 20.70 0.11 -7.88
CA GLU A 83 21.32 0.06 -6.56
C GLU A 83 20.95 1.28 -5.70
N THR A 84 20.82 2.48 -6.29
CA THR A 84 20.38 3.69 -5.57
C THR A 84 18.99 3.50 -4.95
N VAL A 85 18.04 2.93 -5.70
CA VAL A 85 16.71 2.60 -5.19
C VAL A 85 16.83 1.61 -4.03
N LEU A 86 17.60 0.53 -4.18
CA LEU A 86 17.74 -0.49 -3.13
C LEU A 86 18.49 -0.01 -1.88
N ASP A 87 19.48 0.86 -2.04
CA ASP A 87 20.21 1.49 -0.95
C ASP A 87 19.28 2.41 -0.16
N TRP A 88 18.47 3.20 -0.87
CA TRP A 88 17.43 4.02 -0.23
C TRP A 88 16.44 3.17 0.57
N VAL A 89 15.92 2.07 0.01
CA VAL A 89 15.02 1.17 0.76
C VAL A 89 15.68 0.64 2.03
N GLY A 90 16.94 0.19 1.96
CA GLY A 90 17.69 -0.31 3.12
C GLY A 90 18.03 0.75 4.18
N ASN A 91 18.07 2.03 3.78
CA ASN A 91 18.24 3.15 4.69
C ASN A 91 16.94 3.54 5.40
N VAL A 92 15.79 3.31 4.76
CA VAL A 92 14.47 3.61 5.35
C VAL A 92 13.96 2.46 6.22
N PHE A 93 14.09 1.22 5.76
CA PHE A 93 13.50 0.04 6.41
C PHE A 93 14.57 -0.91 6.95
N ASP A 94 14.32 -1.46 8.14
CA ASP A 94 15.11 -2.56 8.72
C ASP A 94 14.36 -3.89 8.65
N SER A 95 13.84 -4.26 7.47
CA SER A 95 13.07 -5.48 7.29
C SER A 95 13.45 -6.23 6.03
N THR A 96 13.47 -7.56 6.15
CA THR A 96 13.57 -8.50 5.03
C THR A 96 12.29 -9.32 4.87
N ASP A 97 11.19 -8.88 5.48
CA ASP A 97 9.93 -9.59 5.45
C ASP A 97 9.39 -9.71 4.04
N SER A 98 8.54 -10.72 3.82
CA SER A 98 7.95 -10.98 2.50
C SER A 98 7.16 -9.80 1.93
N VAL A 99 6.68 -8.90 2.79
CA VAL A 99 5.99 -7.65 2.41
C VAL A 99 6.91 -6.67 1.68
N MET A 100 8.22 -6.73 1.89
CA MET A 100 9.19 -5.89 1.17
C MET A 100 9.34 -6.29 -0.30
N ARG A 101 8.94 -7.53 -0.64
CA ARG A 101 9.14 -8.09 -1.98
C ARG A 101 8.01 -7.69 -2.93
N GLY A 102 8.38 -7.09 -4.06
CA GLY A 102 7.47 -6.77 -5.15
C GLY A 102 6.65 -5.50 -4.93
N GLN A 103 7.11 -4.62 -4.05
CA GLN A 103 6.58 -3.27 -3.92
C GLN A 103 6.94 -2.43 -5.15
N HIS A 104 6.27 -1.28 -5.31
CA HIS A 104 6.50 -0.33 -6.39
C HIS A 104 7.75 0.53 -6.13
N TRP A 105 8.90 -0.09 -5.83
CA TRP A 105 10.09 0.59 -5.32
C TRP A 105 10.62 1.72 -6.21
N GLY A 106 10.59 1.56 -7.54
CA GLY A 106 10.97 2.64 -8.45
C GLY A 106 10.09 3.88 -8.32
N GLU A 107 8.77 3.70 -8.25
CA GLU A 107 7.80 4.78 -8.04
C GLU A 107 7.93 5.39 -6.65
N PHE A 108 8.04 4.54 -5.62
CA PHE A 108 8.22 4.97 -4.24
C PHE A 108 9.49 5.78 -4.07
N TYR A 109 10.60 5.37 -4.68
CA TYR A 109 11.82 6.15 -4.68
C TYR A 109 11.56 7.53 -5.30
N ARG A 110 11.00 7.61 -6.52
CA ARG A 110 10.72 8.90 -7.17
C ARG A 110 9.84 9.83 -6.32
N LYS A 111 8.79 9.28 -5.68
CA LYS A 111 7.82 10.04 -4.89
C LYS A 111 8.34 10.46 -3.51
N TYR A 112 9.13 9.60 -2.85
CA TYR A 112 9.37 9.71 -1.42
C TYR A 112 10.85 9.84 -1.01
N HIS A 113 11.82 9.64 -1.90
CA HIS A 113 13.24 9.61 -1.52
C HIS A 113 13.79 10.91 -0.90
N SER A 114 13.13 12.04 -1.16
CA SER A 114 13.49 13.35 -0.61
C SER A 114 13.00 13.57 0.83
N ASN A 115 12.15 12.69 1.34
CA ASN A 115 11.65 12.75 2.71
C ASN A 115 12.71 12.25 3.70
N SER A 116 12.66 12.78 4.92
CA SER A 116 13.51 12.31 6.02
C SER A 116 12.78 11.26 6.85
N TYR A 117 13.44 10.12 7.06
CA TYR A 117 12.89 9.00 7.81
C TYR A 117 13.71 8.73 9.08
N SER A 118 13.02 8.48 10.19
CA SER A 118 13.64 7.87 11.37
C SER A 118 13.47 6.36 11.26
N LYS A 119 14.59 5.64 11.08
CA LYS A 119 14.59 4.19 10.91
C LYS A 119 13.93 3.48 12.10
N ASP A 120 14.20 3.95 13.32
CA ASP A 120 13.58 3.41 14.55
C ASP A 120 12.04 3.58 14.53
N ARG A 121 11.55 4.76 14.14
CA ARG A 121 10.11 5.02 14.05
C ARG A 121 9.46 4.16 12.97
N ILE A 122 10.09 4.03 11.81
CA ILE A 122 9.57 3.21 10.71
C ILE A 122 9.46 1.76 11.15
N SER A 123 10.48 1.21 11.80
CA SER A 123 10.47 -0.17 12.29
C SER A 123 9.38 -0.41 13.34
N GLU A 124 9.26 0.47 14.34
CA GLU A 124 8.21 0.39 15.37
C GLU A 124 6.80 0.39 14.76
N ARG A 125 6.54 1.35 13.87
CA ARG A 125 5.22 1.50 13.23
C ARG A 125 4.93 0.35 12.27
N MET A 126 5.93 -0.14 11.55
CA MET A 126 5.77 -1.32 10.69
C MET A 126 5.38 -2.55 11.50
N GLU A 127 6.04 -2.82 12.63
CA GLU A 127 5.71 -3.95 13.50
C GLU A 127 4.26 -3.85 14.03
N GLU A 128 3.85 -2.67 14.50
CA GLU A 128 2.49 -2.43 15.00
C GLU A 128 1.43 -2.69 13.92
N LEU A 129 1.60 -2.13 12.72
CA LEU A 129 0.66 -2.28 11.60
C LEU A 129 0.63 -3.71 11.05
N MET A 130 1.78 -4.40 11.07
CA MET A 130 1.86 -5.81 10.70
C MET A 130 1.11 -6.69 11.71
N GLY A 131 1.16 -6.35 13.00
CA GLY A 131 0.41 -7.02 14.08
C GLY A 131 -1.08 -6.70 14.14
N ASP A 132 -1.53 -5.57 13.59
CA ASP A 132 -2.95 -5.19 13.61
C ASP A 132 -3.79 -6.05 12.65
N GLU A 133 -4.73 -6.82 13.20
CA GLU A 133 -5.70 -7.64 12.45
C GLU A 133 -6.71 -6.82 11.66
N ALA A 134 -6.89 -5.55 12.00
CA ALA A 134 -7.74 -4.64 11.24
C ALA A 134 -7.06 -4.21 9.92
N VAL A 135 -5.73 -4.21 9.82
CA VAL A 135 -5.02 -3.88 8.58
C VAL A 135 -5.07 -5.10 7.64
N THR A 136 -5.84 -5.00 6.56
CA THR A 136 -5.97 -6.12 5.61
C THR A 136 -5.00 -6.05 4.43
N SER A 137 -4.51 -4.84 4.09
CA SER A 137 -3.47 -4.65 3.08
C SER A 137 -2.10 -4.51 3.74
N LYS A 138 -1.41 -5.64 3.90
CA LYS A 138 -0.04 -5.64 4.43
C LYS A 138 0.93 -4.96 3.47
N SER A 139 0.74 -5.10 2.15
CA SER A 139 1.57 -4.40 1.16
C SER A 139 1.45 -2.88 1.25
N GLY A 140 0.24 -2.37 1.56
CA GLY A 140 0.00 -0.93 1.67
C GLY A 140 0.64 -0.27 2.91
N ILE A 141 1.09 -1.06 3.89
CA ILE A 141 1.84 -0.54 5.06
C ILE A 141 3.10 0.21 4.60
N ILE A 142 3.78 -0.31 3.57
CA ILE A 142 5.04 0.27 3.10
C ILE A 142 4.81 1.68 2.58
N GLU A 143 3.85 1.87 1.68
CA GLU A 143 3.54 3.20 1.15
C GLU A 143 2.96 4.13 2.23
N TYR A 144 2.08 3.61 3.08
CA TYR A 144 1.50 4.39 4.18
C TYR A 144 2.58 4.99 5.09
N LEU A 145 3.62 4.22 5.41
CA LEU A 145 4.75 4.69 6.21
C LEU A 145 5.62 5.69 5.43
N LEU A 146 5.85 5.45 4.13
CA LEU A 146 6.62 6.35 3.27
C LEU A 146 5.94 7.71 3.09
N ASP A 147 4.62 7.74 3.00
CA ASP A 147 3.80 8.95 2.91
C ASP A 147 3.64 9.67 4.27
N GLY A 148 4.28 9.17 5.33
CA GLY A 148 4.23 9.78 6.65
C GLY A 148 2.91 9.56 7.38
N GLU A 149 2.22 8.46 7.09
CA GLU A 149 0.96 8.06 7.72
C GLU A 149 -0.24 8.98 7.36
N ASN A 150 -0.22 9.60 6.19
CA ASN A 150 -1.26 10.56 5.76
C ASN A 150 -2.45 9.91 5.01
N ASP A 151 -2.23 8.80 4.29
CA ASP A 151 -3.28 8.11 3.53
C ASP A 151 -3.65 6.72 4.12
N PRO A 152 -4.56 6.67 5.12
CA PRO A 152 -4.96 5.40 5.74
C PRO A 152 -5.76 4.47 4.81
N GLU A 153 -6.18 4.91 3.63
CA GLU A 153 -6.89 4.04 2.67
C GLU A 153 -5.97 2.92 2.16
N LEU A 154 -4.67 3.19 2.06
CA LEU A 154 -3.63 2.22 1.66
C LEU A 154 -3.64 0.95 2.51
N LEU A 155 -4.05 1.06 3.77
CA LEU A 155 -4.06 -0.04 4.73
C LEU A 155 -5.25 -0.99 4.58
N HIS A 156 -6.29 -0.56 3.85
CA HIS A 156 -7.56 -1.27 3.71
C HIS A 156 -8.07 -1.79 5.06
N ILE A 157 -8.45 -0.87 5.94
CA ILE A 157 -8.90 -1.24 7.28
C ILE A 157 -10.18 -2.08 7.20
N ARG A 158 -10.18 -3.19 7.96
CA ARG A 158 -11.29 -4.13 8.06
C ARG A 158 -12.56 -3.40 8.46
N ILE A 159 -13.62 -3.68 7.71
CA ILE A 159 -14.98 -3.22 8.03
C ILE A 159 -15.66 -4.13 9.05
N PHE A 160 -16.58 -3.58 9.83
CA PHE A 160 -17.40 -4.33 10.78
C PHE A 160 -18.18 -5.47 10.09
N SER A 161 -18.32 -6.61 10.76
CA SER A 161 -19.07 -7.75 10.22
C SER A 161 -20.57 -7.44 10.12
N ALA A 162 -21.31 -8.17 9.28
CA ALA A 162 -22.77 -8.01 9.20
C ALA A 162 -23.46 -8.25 10.57
N SER A 163 -22.90 -9.13 11.40
CA SER A 163 -23.38 -9.39 12.76
C SER A 163 -23.16 -8.18 13.67
N ASP A 164 -21.98 -7.56 13.62
CA ASP A 164 -21.67 -6.37 14.40
C ASP A 164 -22.58 -5.21 14.00
N LYS A 165 -22.75 -4.97 12.69
CA LYS A 165 -23.64 -3.93 12.16
C LYS A 165 -25.08 -4.12 12.64
N LYS A 166 -25.59 -5.35 12.58
CA LYS A 166 -26.95 -5.68 13.05
C LYS A 166 -27.10 -5.45 14.55
N THR A 167 -26.09 -5.82 15.32
CA THR A 167 -26.11 -5.71 16.79
C THR A 167 -26.02 -4.25 17.23
N ALA A 168 -25.08 -3.48 16.69
CA ALA A 168 -24.94 -2.04 16.95
C ALA A 168 -26.22 -1.28 16.57
N TYR A 169 -26.79 -1.57 15.39
CA TYR A 169 -28.06 -0.99 14.97
C TYR A 169 -29.20 -1.28 15.96
N ALA A 170 -29.35 -2.54 16.39
CA ALA A 170 -30.41 -2.93 17.31
C ALA A 170 -30.25 -2.23 18.68
N GLN A 171 -29.02 -2.18 19.21
CA GLN A 171 -28.70 -1.52 20.46
C GLN A 171 -28.96 -0.01 20.40
N GLN A 172 -28.44 0.68 19.38
CA GLN A 172 -28.65 2.11 19.18
C GLN A 172 -30.12 2.46 18.96
N THR A 173 -30.83 1.68 18.14
CA THR A 173 -32.23 1.94 17.82
C THR A 173 -33.14 1.72 19.03
N LYS A 174 -32.87 0.69 19.85
CA LYS A 174 -33.60 0.47 21.10
C LYS A 174 -33.44 1.67 22.04
N LYS A 175 -32.19 2.06 22.31
CA LYS A 175 -31.87 3.22 23.17
C LYS A 175 -32.51 4.52 22.65
N ALA A 176 -32.42 4.76 21.34
CA ALA A 176 -32.97 5.95 20.70
C ALA A 176 -34.50 6.03 20.85
N LYS A 177 -35.21 4.91 20.69
CA LYS A 177 -36.67 4.83 20.88
C LYS A 177 -37.07 5.08 22.33
N GLU A 178 -36.35 4.51 23.29
CA GLU A 178 -36.59 4.71 24.73
C GLU A 178 -36.39 6.18 25.14
N GLN A 179 -35.48 6.89 24.47
CA GLN A 179 -35.15 8.28 24.76
C GLN A 179 -35.87 9.31 23.87
N GLY A 180 -36.61 8.86 22.85
CA GLY A 180 -37.27 9.75 21.88
C GLY A 180 -36.30 10.55 20.99
N ILE A 181 -35.08 10.04 20.77
CA ILE A 181 -34.03 10.68 19.96
C ILE A 181 -33.71 9.88 18.70
N SER A 182 -32.84 10.41 17.84
CA SER A 182 -32.36 9.70 16.65
C SER A 182 -31.45 8.52 17.01
N ASN A 183 -31.49 7.46 16.20
CA ASN A 183 -30.51 6.36 16.29
C ASN A 183 -29.17 6.68 15.59
N CYS A 184 -29.05 7.86 14.95
CA CYS A 184 -27.78 8.42 14.48
C CYS A 184 -27.24 9.43 15.53
N PRO A 185 -26.11 9.14 16.23
CA PRO A 185 -25.56 10.03 17.26
C PRO A 185 -25.27 11.47 16.77
N MET A 186 -24.87 11.63 15.51
CA MET A 186 -24.60 12.93 14.91
C MET A 186 -25.89 13.75 14.70
N CYS A 187 -27.00 13.12 14.31
CA CYS A 187 -28.30 13.80 14.22
C CYS A 187 -28.78 14.30 15.59
N VAL A 188 -28.40 13.63 16.68
CA VAL A 188 -28.77 14.05 18.05
C VAL A 188 -28.05 15.34 18.46
N GLN A 189 -26.81 15.52 17.98
CA GLN A 189 -25.99 16.71 18.25
C GLN A 189 -26.39 17.93 17.41
N GLU A 190 -27.01 17.70 16.25
CA GLU A 190 -27.53 18.77 15.40
C GLU A 190 -28.90 19.25 15.87
N ASP A 191 -29.15 20.55 15.75
CA ASP A 191 -30.50 21.10 15.87
C ASP A 191 -31.22 20.99 14.51
N GLY A 192 -32.36 20.28 14.49
CA GLY A 192 -33.16 20.15 13.28
C GLY A 192 -34.15 18.99 13.30
N ALA A 193 -34.85 18.81 12.17
CA ALA A 193 -35.93 17.83 12.02
C ALA A 193 -35.48 16.36 12.19
N ASN A 194 -34.18 16.07 12.05
CA ASN A 194 -33.66 14.70 12.17
C ASN A 194 -33.28 14.31 13.60
N LYS A 195 -33.36 15.22 14.58
CA LYS A 195 -32.91 14.99 15.98
C LYS A 195 -33.60 13.82 16.69
N SER A 196 -34.81 13.48 16.26
CA SER A 196 -35.61 12.34 16.73
C SER A 196 -35.88 11.28 15.66
N LYS A 197 -35.28 11.41 14.46
CA LYS A 197 -35.54 10.48 13.34
C LYS A 197 -34.91 9.12 13.60
N ILE A 198 -35.71 8.06 13.52
CA ILE A 198 -35.24 6.68 13.52
C ILE A 198 -35.04 6.21 12.08
N TYR A 199 -33.79 6.00 11.69
CA TYR A 199 -33.42 5.46 10.38
C TYR A 199 -33.52 3.94 10.37
N LYS A 200 -33.87 3.36 9.23
CA LYS A 200 -33.76 1.91 9.00
C LYS A 200 -32.29 1.52 8.88
N GLN A 201 -31.96 0.27 9.17
CA GLN A 201 -30.59 -0.24 9.03
C GLN A 201 -30.02 -0.02 7.61
N SER A 202 -30.85 -0.13 6.57
CA SER A 202 -30.45 0.12 5.17
C SER A 202 -30.16 1.60 4.84
N GLU A 203 -30.52 2.52 5.73
CA GLU A 203 -30.25 3.96 5.60
C GLU A 203 -29.05 4.38 6.47
N MET A 204 -28.34 3.41 7.04
CA MET A 204 -27.25 3.62 7.96
C MET A 204 -26.03 2.80 7.58
N GLU A 205 -24.86 3.32 7.93
CA GLU A 205 -23.57 2.68 7.72
C GLU A 205 -22.83 2.63 9.05
N ALA A 206 -22.17 1.50 9.29
CA ALA A 206 -21.34 1.33 10.47
C ALA A 206 -20.03 2.09 10.31
N ASP A 207 -19.54 2.60 11.42
CA ASP A 207 -18.39 3.48 11.50
C ASP A 207 -17.81 3.38 12.91
N HIS A 208 -16.54 3.74 13.05
CA HIS A 208 -15.85 3.65 14.34
C HIS A 208 -16.22 4.85 15.22
N VAL A 209 -16.45 4.63 16.51
CA VAL A 209 -16.62 5.74 17.47
C VAL A 209 -15.32 6.53 17.59
N THR A 210 -14.22 5.82 17.86
CA THR A 210 -12.86 6.34 17.74
C THR A 210 -12.28 5.87 16.41
N ALA A 211 -11.83 6.79 15.56
CA ALA A 211 -11.22 6.45 14.28
C ALA A 211 -10.05 5.47 14.45
N TRP A 212 -9.87 4.53 13.51
CA TRP A 212 -8.76 3.59 13.53
C TRP A 212 -7.40 4.30 13.60
N SER A 213 -7.22 5.38 12.82
CA SER A 213 -6.02 6.23 12.84
C SER A 213 -5.73 6.90 14.19
N LYS A 214 -6.67 6.85 15.13
CA LYS A 214 -6.53 7.35 16.51
C LYS A 214 -6.52 6.21 17.54
N GLY A 215 -6.21 4.98 17.13
CA GLY A 215 -6.16 3.79 17.98
C GLY A 215 -7.52 3.11 18.21
N GLY A 216 -8.52 3.41 17.39
CA GLY A 216 -9.84 2.80 17.51
C GLY A 216 -9.91 1.37 16.95
N ALA A 217 -10.15 0.38 17.79
CA ALA A 217 -10.26 -1.02 17.37
C ALA A 217 -11.52 -1.29 16.51
N THR A 218 -11.45 -2.22 15.55
CA THR A 218 -12.62 -2.70 14.79
C THR A 218 -13.36 -3.77 15.58
N THR A 219 -14.05 -3.37 16.65
CA THR A 219 -14.85 -4.26 17.51
C THR A 219 -16.26 -3.71 17.72
N LEU A 220 -17.20 -4.56 18.12
CA LEU A 220 -18.58 -4.15 18.38
C LEU A 220 -18.68 -2.97 19.36
N SER A 221 -17.80 -2.87 20.37
CA SER A 221 -17.80 -1.77 21.33
C SER A 221 -17.39 -0.41 20.74
N ASN A 222 -16.65 -0.42 19.63
CA ASN A 222 -16.28 0.78 18.88
C ASN A 222 -17.13 0.95 17.62
N CYS A 223 -18.16 0.12 17.40
CA CYS A 223 -19.05 0.20 16.26
C CYS A 223 -20.24 1.11 16.57
N GLN A 224 -20.43 2.14 15.75
CA GLN A 224 -21.65 2.94 15.73
C GLN A 224 -22.26 2.97 14.33
N MET A 225 -23.59 3.06 14.27
CA MET A 225 -24.34 3.28 13.05
C MET A 225 -24.59 4.78 12.88
N LEU A 226 -24.18 5.33 11.74
CA LEU A 226 -24.47 6.69 11.31
C LEU A 226 -25.44 6.66 10.14
N CYS A 227 -26.30 7.67 9.98
CA CYS A 227 -27.03 7.81 8.72
C CYS A 227 -26.05 8.04 7.56
N THR A 228 -26.42 7.64 6.34
CA THR A 228 -25.52 7.74 5.16
C THR A 228 -24.95 9.14 4.94
N LYS A 229 -25.72 10.20 5.24
CA LYS A 229 -25.24 11.58 5.17
C LYS A 229 -24.08 11.83 6.15
N HIS A 230 -24.25 11.46 7.43
CA HIS A 230 -23.23 11.67 8.45
C HIS A 230 -22.01 10.78 8.27
N ASN A 231 -22.20 9.54 7.81
CA ASN A 231 -21.08 8.66 7.51
C ASN A 231 -20.19 9.28 6.41
N ARG A 232 -20.77 9.71 5.29
CA ARG A 232 -20.03 10.38 4.19
C ARG A 232 -19.34 11.66 4.63
N MET A 233 -19.98 12.49 5.45
CA MET A 233 -19.37 13.72 5.97
C MET A 233 -18.19 13.42 6.91
N LYS A 234 -18.21 12.28 7.60
CA LYS A 234 -17.13 11.86 8.48
C LYS A 234 -15.98 11.20 7.71
N GLY A 235 -16.28 10.41 6.67
CA GLY A 235 -15.27 9.78 5.83
C GLY A 235 -14.42 10.76 5.01
N ASN A 236 -14.92 11.97 4.76
CA ASN A 236 -14.15 13.05 4.12
C ASN A 236 -13.26 13.85 5.11
N ARG A 237 -12.92 13.28 6.27
CA ARG A 237 -12.11 13.92 7.33
C ARG A 237 -11.18 12.90 7.98
#